data_AF-A0A3C0IEN8-F1
#
_entry.id   AF-A0A3C0IEN8-F1
#
_cell.length_a   1.000
_cell.length_b   1.000
_cell.length_c   1.000
_cell.angle_alpha   90.00
_cell.angle_beta   90.00
_cell.angle_gamma   90.00
#
_symmetry.space_group_name_H-M   'P 1'
#
loop_
_entity.id
_entity.type
_entity.pdbx_description
1 polymer ?
#
loop_
_entity_poly.entity_id
_entity_poly.type
_entity_poly.pdbx_seq_one_letter_code
_entity_poly.pdbx_strand_id
1 'polypeptide(L)'
;LMDAYACTECGRCTSQCPANQTGKKLSPRKIMMDTRDRLEEVGAALEKGKTLEEALEQGDMLYSDRYISKQEIMACTTCNACVDACPVNIDPLSIILQIRQHITMEETATPASWNSMFSNIENNMAPWKYAQADRFNWAQQL
;
A
#
# COMPACT_ATOMS: atom_id res chain seq x y z
N LEU A 1 -8.89 -9.40 0.95
CA LEU A 1 -8.37 -10.63 0.29
C LEU A 1 -9.38 -11.20 -0.71
N MET A 2 -10.66 -11.39 -0.36
CA MET A 2 -11.70 -11.85 -1.32
C MET A 2 -11.86 -10.95 -2.54
N ASP A 3 -11.63 -9.64 -2.38
CA ASP A 3 -11.56 -8.66 -3.47
C ASP A 3 -10.62 -9.09 -4.61
N ALA A 4 -9.50 -9.77 -4.29
CA ALA A 4 -8.54 -10.23 -5.29
C ALA A 4 -9.15 -11.33 -6.19
N TYR A 5 -9.95 -12.22 -5.61
CA TYR A 5 -10.70 -13.24 -6.35
C TYR A 5 -11.88 -12.68 -7.14
N ALA A 6 -12.49 -11.59 -6.66
CA ALA A 6 -13.57 -10.90 -7.36
C ALA A 6 -13.10 -10.01 -8.53
N CYS A 7 -11.79 -9.77 -8.66
CA CYS A 7 -11.21 -8.95 -9.71
C CYS A 7 -11.48 -9.56 -11.10
N THR A 8 -12.08 -8.77 -11.99
CA THR A 8 -12.36 -9.17 -13.38
C THR A 8 -11.25 -8.80 -14.37
N GLU A 9 -10.10 -8.36 -13.87
CA GLU A 9 -8.91 -7.98 -14.65
C GLU A 9 -9.11 -6.85 -15.69
N CYS A 10 -10.24 -6.13 -15.62
CA CYS A 10 -10.64 -5.12 -16.62
C CYS A 10 -9.70 -3.91 -16.77
N GLY A 11 -8.79 -3.68 -15.81
CA GLY A 11 -7.74 -2.64 -15.90
C GLY A 11 -8.19 -1.20 -15.69
N ARG A 12 -9.47 -0.92 -15.43
CA ARG A 12 -9.99 0.44 -15.19
C ARG A 12 -9.25 1.16 -14.07
N CYS A 13 -9.01 0.47 -12.96
CA CYS A 13 -8.24 0.99 -11.83
C CYS A 13 -6.81 1.42 -12.19
N THR A 14 -6.20 0.79 -13.21
CA THR A 14 -4.87 1.17 -13.72
C THR A 14 -4.96 2.38 -14.64
N SER A 15 -5.94 2.39 -15.55
CA SER A 15 -6.15 3.52 -16.47
C SER A 15 -6.46 4.83 -15.74
N GLN A 16 -7.16 4.76 -14.61
CA GLN A 16 -7.52 5.93 -13.79
C GLN A 16 -6.47 6.27 -12.72
N CYS A 17 -5.39 5.50 -12.62
CA CYS A 17 -4.37 5.76 -11.61
C CYS A 17 -3.46 6.92 -12.04
N PRO A 18 -3.42 8.05 -11.31
CA PRO A 18 -2.57 9.19 -11.68
C PRO A 18 -1.07 8.85 -11.60
N ALA A 19 -0.68 7.96 -10.67
CA ALA A 19 0.69 7.47 -10.58
C ALA A 19 1.08 6.66 -11.82
N ASN A 20 0.19 5.82 -12.33
CA ASN A 20 0.42 5.05 -13.55
C ASN A 20 0.50 5.96 -14.79
N GLN A 21 -0.42 6.92 -14.92
CA GLN A 21 -0.45 7.87 -16.04
C GLN A 21 0.81 8.72 -16.14
N THR A 22 1.48 8.98 -15.02
CA THR A 22 2.75 9.72 -14.94
C THR A 22 3.99 8.84 -15.14
N GLY A 23 3.82 7.57 -15.55
CA GLY A 23 4.91 6.64 -15.84
C GLY A 23 5.53 5.97 -14.61
N LYS A 24 4.93 6.09 -13.42
CA LYS A 24 5.38 5.32 -12.25
C LYS A 24 4.97 3.86 -12.40
N LYS A 25 5.71 2.95 -11.76
CA LYS A 25 5.50 1.50 -11.87
C LYS A 25 4.17 0.99 -11.28
N LEU A 26 3.47 1.79 -10.47
CA LEU A 26 2.24 1.35 -9.80
C LEU A 26 1.13 1.01 -10.80
N SER A 27 0.59 -0.21 -10.67
CA SER A 27 -0.66 -0.62 -11.31
C SER A 27 -1.58 -1.23 -10.26
N PRO A 28 -2.69 -0.56 -9.88
CA PRO A 28 -3.64 -1.12 -8.92
C PRO A 28 -4.26 -2.45 -9.38
N ARG A 29 -4.36 -2.70 -10.70
CA ARG A 29 -4.78 -4.01 -11.21
C ARG A 29 -3.74 -5.06 -10.81
N LYS A 30 -2.45 -4.79 -11.09
CA LYS A 30 -1.37 -5.73 -10.79
C LYS A 30 -1.35 -6.11 -9.30
N ILE A 31 -1.55 -5.14 -8.40
CA ILE A 31 -1.68 -5.42 -6.95
C ILE A 31 -2.75 -6.47 -6.64
N MET A 32 -3.93 -6.39 -7.26
CA MET A 32 -4.99 -7.39 -7.09
C MET A 32 -4.59 -8.75 -7.63
N MET A 33 -3.96 -8.78 -8.80
CA MET A 33 -3.50 -10.01 -9.45
C MET A 33 -2.44 -10.72 -8.62
N ASP A 34 -1.38 -10.01 -8.22
CA ASP A 34 -0.29 -10.55 -7.43
C ASP A 34 -0.79 -11.07 -6.07
N THR A 35 -1.78 -10.38 -5.49
CA THR A 35 -2.45 -10.84 -4.26
C THR A 35 -3.19 -12.16 -4.49
N ARG A 36 -3.97 -12.27 -5.57
CA ARG A 36 -4.67 -13.51 -5.91
C ARG A 36 -3.68 -14.65 -6.17
N ASP A 37 -2.67 -14.41 -6.98
CA ASP A 37 -1.69 -15.42 -7.37
C ASP A 37 -0.92 -15.93 -6.14
N ARG A 38 -0.54 -15.05 -5.20
CA ARG A 38 0.06 -15.49 -3.93
C ARG A 38 -0.92 -16.28 -3.06
N LEU A 39 -2.19 -15.89 -3.00
CA LEU A 39 -3.22 -16.64 -2.28
C LEU A 39 -3.44 -18.04 -2.87
N GLU A 40 -3.40 -18.18 -4.20
CA GLU A 40 -3.49 -19.48 -4.88
C GLU A 40 -2.27 -20.37 -4.58
N GLU A 41 -1.06 -19.80 -4.56
CA GLU A 41 0.14 -20.56 -4.15
C GLU A 41 0.04 -21.07 -2.71
N VAL A 42 -0.42 -20.22 -1.78
CA VAL A 42 -0.65 -20.62 -0.37
C VAL A 42 -1.75 -21.67 -0.29
N GLY A 43 -2.86 -21.50 -1.01
CA GLY A 43 -3.97 -22.45 -1.08
C GLY A 43 -3.53 -23.82 -1.57
N ALA A 44 -2.74 -23.88 -2.65
CA ALA A 44 -2.21 -25.13 -3.19
C ALA A 44 -1.22 -25.83 -2.24
N ALA A 45 -0.53 -25.08 -1.37
CA ALA A 45 0.31 -25.65 -0.33
C ALA A 45 -0.53 -26.26 0.81
N LEU A 46 -1.60 -25.59 1.22
CA LEU A 46 -2.55 -26.09 2.23
C LEU A 46 -3.27 -27.36 1.77
N GLU A 47 -3.69 -27.42 0.49
CA GLU A 47 -4.31 -28.62 -0.10
C GLU A 47 -3.37 -29.84 -0.10
N LYS A 48 -2.06 -29.61 -0.13
CA LYS A 48 -1.03 -30.66 -0.02
C LYS A 48 -0.78 -31.11 1.42
N GLY A 49 -1.56 -30.63 2.38
CA GLY A 49 -1.51 -31.02 3.79
C GLY A 49 -0.45 -30.28 4.63
N LYS A 50 0.11 -29.18 4.11
CA LYS A 50 1.01 -28.32 4.88
C LYS A 50 0.24 -27.47 5.89
N THR A 51 0.90 -27.06 6.97
CA THR A 51 0.32 -26.05 7.87
C THR A 51 0.33 -24.67 7.23
N LEU A 52 -0.41 -23.73 7.81
CA LEU A 52 -0.46 -22.36 7.32
C LEU A 52 0.92 -21.68 7.40
N GLU A 53 1.65 -21.93 8.48
CA GLU A 53 2.99 -21.39 8.70
C GLU A 53 3.94 -21.88 7.60
N GLU A 54 3.96 -23.19 7.34
CA GLU A 54 4.77 -23.79 6.29
C GLU A 54 4.41 -23.28 4.89
N ALA A 55 3.12 -23.01 4.63
CA ALA A 55 2.63 -22.49 3.36
C ALA A 55 3.00 -21.00 3.15
N LEU A 56 2.99 -20.21 4.22
CA LEU A 56 3.38 -18.80 4.18
C LEU A 56 4.90 -18.60 4.05
N GLU A 57 5.68 -19.47 4.70
CA GLU A 57 7.15 -19.52 4.56
C GLU A 57 7.60 -20.09 3.22
N GLN A 58 6.73 -20.85 2.54
CA GLN A 58 7.02 -21.35 1.21
C GLN A 58 6.86 -20.24 0.15
N GLY A 59 8.00 -19.73 -0.30
CA GLY A 59 8.10 -18.77 -1.41
C GLY A 59 8.32 -17.34 -0.94
N ASP A 60 8.19 -16.39 -1.87
CA ASP A 60 8.35 -14.98 -1.56
C ASP A 60 7.11 -14.43 -0.85
N MET A 61 7.32 -13.46 0.05
CA MET A 61 6.23 -12.71 0.67
C MET A 61 5.47 -11.91 -0.40
N LEU A 62 4.19 -11.60 -0.13
CA LEU A 62 3.37 -10.78 -1.03
C LEU A 62 4.03 -9.42 -1.32
N TYR A 63 4.65 -8.83 -0.29
CA TYR A 63 5.54 -7.70 -0.46
C TYR A 63 6.96 -8.20 -0.75
N SER A 64 7.36 -8.17 -2.02
CA SER A 64 8.65 -8.64 -2.52
C SER A 64 8.89 -8.10 -3.92
N ASP A 65 10.14 -8.13 -4.40
CA ASP A 65 10.46 -7.70 -5.78
C ASP A 65 9.78 -8.59 -6.85
N ARG A 66 9.35 -9.80 -6.49
CA ARG A 66 8.63 -10.72 -7.39
C ARG A 66 7.15 -10.33 -7.55
N TYR A 67 6.46 -10.14 -6.43
CA TYR A 67 5.04 -9.81 -6.42
C TYR A 67 4.87 -8.30 -6.44
N ILE A 68 4.87 -7.68 -5.26
CA ILE A 68 4.60 -6.27 -5.10
C ILE A 68 5.85 -5.57 -4.56
N SER A 69 6.50 -4.78 -5.42
CA SER A 69 7.73 -4.07 -5.07
C SER A 69 7.46 -2.83 -4.21
N LYS A 70 8.47 -2.43 -3.44
CA LYS A 70 8.48 -1.18 -2.66
C LYS A 70 8.20 0.05 -3.52
N GLN A 71 8.74 0.09 -4.73
CA GLN A 71 8.57 1.21 -5.64
C GLN A 71 7.11 1.37 -6.09
N GLU A 72 6.40 0.26 -6.33
CA GLU A 72 4.97 0.28 -6.67
C GLU A 72 4.15 0.78 -5.49
N ILE A 73 4.37 0.23 -4.30
CA ILE A 73 3.62 0.59 -3.10
C ILE A 73 3.82 2.05 -2.72
N MET A 74 5.06 2.55 -2.77
CA MET A 74 5.37 3.92 -2.38
C MET A 74 4.95 4.96 -3.43
N ALA A 75 4.62 4.54 -4.65
CA ALA A 75 4.12 5.44 -5.69
C ALA A 75 2.65 5.83 -5.51
N CYS A 76 1.86 5.08 -4.73
CA CYS A 76 0.44 5.37 -4.50
C CYS A 76 0.24 6.69 -3.74
N THR A 77 -0.66 7.55 -4.22
CA THR A 77 -0.99 8.84 -3.58
C THR A 77 -2.25 8.79 -2.72
N THR A 78 -2.82 7.59 -2.52
CA THR A 78 -4.05 7.36 -1.75
C THR A 78 -5.22 8.25 -2.20
N CYS A 79 -5.33 8.49 -3.52
CA CYS A 79 -6.35 9.36 -4.13
C CYS A 79 -7.72 8.70 -4.37
N ASN A 80 -7.88 7.43 -4.01
CA ASN A 80 -9.11 6.63 -4.16
C ASN A 80 -9.63 6.36 -5.59
N ALA A 81 -9.03 6.93 -6.63
CA ALA A 81 -9.49 6.77 -8.02
C ALA A 81 -9.64 5.32 -8.50
N CYS A 82 -8.82 4.39 -7.99
CA CYS A 82 -8.91 2.98 -8.35
C CYS A 82 -10.16 2.28 -7.83
N VAL A 83 -10.67 2.71 -6.66
CA VAL A 83 -11.88 2.18 -6.02
C VAL A 83 -13.09 2.74 -6.76
N ASP A 84 -13.12 4.05 -7.00
CA ASP A 84 -14.24 4.73 -7.67
C ASP A 84 -14.44 4.25 -9.12
N ALA A 85 -13.35 3.91 -9.82
CA ALA A 85 -13.39 3.43 -11.19
C ALA A 85 -13.79 1.94 -11.33
N CYS A 86 -13.93 1.22 -10.22
CA CYS A 86 -14.14 -0.22 -10.23
C CYS A 86 -15.60 -0.60 -10.55
N PRO A 87 -15.87 -1.41 -11.59
CA PRO A 87 -17.23 -1.80 -11.96
C PRO A 87 -17.87 -2.83 -11.01
N VAL A 88 -17.04 -3.53 -10.23
CA VAL A 88 -17.48 -4.57 -9.28
C VAL A 88 -17.25 -4.15 -7.82
N ASN A 89 -16.93 -2.86 -7.59
CA ASN A 89 -16.80 -2.25 -6.27
C ASN A 89 -15.83 -2.96 -5.30
N ILE A 90 -14.70 -3.43 -5.80
CA ILE A 90 -13.58 -3.92 -4.98
C ILE A 90 -12.60 -2.80 -4.62
N ASP A 91 -11.81 -3.00 -3.56
CA ASP A 91 -10.90 -1.99 -3.02
C ASP A 91 -9.42 -2.40 -3.11
N PRO A 92 -8.72 -2.10 -4.23
CA PRO A 92 -7.27 -2.28 -4.32
C PRO A 92 -6.46 -1.37 -3.39
N LEU A 93 -7.03 -0.24 -2.94
CA LEU A 93 -6.34 0.72 -2.08
C LEU A 93 -6.14 0.13 -0.68
N SER A 94 -7.11 -0.63 -0.16
CA SER A 94 -7.02 -1.29 1.14
C SER A 94 -5.77 -2.18 1.27
N ILE A 95 -5.47 -2.99 0.25
CA ILE A 95 -4.30 -3.89 0.22
C ILE A 95 -3.00 -3.06 0.24
N ILE A 96 -2.94 -1.98 -0.54
CA ILE A 96 -1.77 -1.09 -0.57
C ILE A 96 -1.53 -0.47 0.81
N LEU A 97 -2.59 -0.02 1.49
CA LEU A 97 -2.48 0.56 2.83
C LEU A 97 -1.99 -0.45 3.87
N GLN A 98 -2.50 -1.68 3.83
CA GLN A 98 -2.05 -2.76 4.72
C GLN A 98 -0.57 -3.08 4.52
N ILE A 99 -0.12 -3.18 3.27
CA ILE A 99 1.30 -3.40 2.97
C ILE A 99 2.16 -2.23 3.47
N ARG A 100 1.72 -0.97 3.28
CA ARG A 100 2.44 0.20 3.82
C ARG A 100 2.54 0.17 5.34
N GLN A 101 1.49 -0.25 6.01
CA GLN A 101 1.47 -0.37 7.46
C GLN A 101 2.49 -1.40 7.93
N HIS A 102 2.52 -2.58 7.29
CA HIS A 102 3.50 -3.62 7.55
C HIS A 102 4.94 -3.13 7.32
N ILE A 103 5.23 -2.50 6.17
CA ILE A 103 6.57 -1.92 5.88
C ILE A 103 7.00 -0.91 6.94
N THR A 104 6.05 -0.12 7.45
CA THR A 104 6.33 0.92 8.44
C THR A 104 6.65 0.33 9.81
N MET A 105 5.85 -0.66 10.26
CA MET A 105 5.94 -1.20 11.62
C MET A 105 6.98 -2.31 11.76
N GLU A 106 7.18 -3.14 10.72
CA GLU A 106 8.05 -4.31 10.80
C GLU A 106 9.41 -4.08 10.15
N GLU A 107 9.45 -3.49 8.95
CA GLU A 107 10.71 -3.29 8.24
C GLU A 107 11.38 -1.93 8.51
N THR A 108 10.66 -0.98 9.13
CA THR A 108 11.09 0.43 9.30
C THR A 108 11.53 1.08 7.97
N ALA A 109 11.06 0.55 6.83
CA ALA A 109 11.61 0.83 5.52
C ALA A 109 10.80 1.90 4.77
N THR A 110 10.45 3.00 5.42
CA THR A 110 9.69 4.09 4.79
C THR A 110 10.60 5.18 4.19
N PRO A 111 10.10 6.06 3.31
CA PRO A 111 10.87 7.21 2.82
C PRO A 111 11.38 8.11 3.96
N ALA A 112 12.59 8.65 3.83
CA ALA A 112 13.22 9.48 4.88
C ALA A 112 12.38 10.71 5.29
N SER A 113 11.60 11.26 4.35
CA SER A 113 10.65 12.35 4.63
C SER A 113 9.53 11.91 5.58
N TRP A 114 9.07 10.66 5.51
CA TRP A 114 8.05 10.12 6.40
C TRP A 114 8.63 9.83 7.78
N ASN A 115 9.83 9.27 7.85
CA ASN A 115 10.52 9.08 9.14
C ASN A 115 10.69 10.41 9.89
N SER A 116 11.08 11.46 9.18
CA SER A 116 11.19 12.81 9.76
C SER A 116 9.84 13.32 10.26
N MET A 117 8.77 13.08 9.51
CA MET A 117 7.40 13.42 9.92
C MET A 117 6.97 12.62 11.16
N PHE A 118 7.22 11.30 11.22
CA PHE A 118 6.87 10.47 12.36
C PHE A 118 7.55 10.95 13.64
N SER A 119 8.86 11.22 13.59
CA SER A 119 9.58 11.76 14.75
C SER A 119 9.07 13.14 15.16
N ASN A 120 8.68 14.00 14.21
CA ASN A 120 8.10 15.30 14.55
C ASN A 120 6.73 15.15 15.23
N ILE A 121 5.88 14.25 14.76
CA ILE A 121 4.57 13.98 15.37
C ILE A 121 4.76 13.45 16.80
N GLU A 122 5.71 12.53 17.01
CA GLU A 122 5.99 11.96 18.34
C GLU A 122 6.48 13.02 19.33
N ASN A 123 7.42 13.88 18.92
CA ASN A 123 8.04 14.85 19.83
C ASN A 123 7.22 16.14 19.99
N ASN A 124 6.59 16.62 18.91
CA ASN A 124 5.98 17.94 18.85
C ASN A 124 4.47 17.91 18.62
N MET A 125 3.84 16.73 18.48
CA MET A 125 2.43 16.60 18.07
C MET A 125 2.08 17.35 16.78
N ALA A 126 3.08 17.57 15.92
CA ALA A 126 2.93 18.25 14.65
C ALA A 126 3.84 17.60 13.60
N PRO A 127 3.41 17.42 12.35
CA PRO A 127 4.23 16.82 11.29
C PRO A 127 5.43 17.68 10.88
N TRP A 128 5.35 18.98 11.16
CA TRP A 128 6.37 19.96 10.84
C TRP A 128 7.12 20.39 12.10
N LYS A 129 8.43 20.65 11.97
CA LYS A 129 9.33 21.02 13.07
C LYS A 129 9.19 22.50 13.46
N TYR A 130 7.99 22.96 13.79
CA TYR A 130 7.74 24.31 14.32
C TYR A 130 7.61 24.27 15.84
N ALA A 131 8.04 25.35 16.50
CA ALA A 131 7.81 25.50 17.93
C ALA A 131 6.32 25.70 18.21
N GLN A 132 5.80 25.05 19.25
CA GLN A 132 4.38 25.18 19.63
C GLN A 132 3.99 26.64 19.93
N ALA A 133 4.92 27.45 20.44
CA ALA A 133 4.71 28.87 20.69
C ALA A 133 4.44 29.68 19.41
N ASP A 134 5.02 29.28 18.28
CA ASP A 134 4.90 29.97 17.00
C ASP A 134 3.56 29.69 16.28
N ARG A 135 2.73 28.78 16.83
CA ARG A 135 1.46 28.37 16.23
C ARG A 135 0.51 29.54 15.94
N PHE A 136 0.57 30.63 16.71
CA PHE A 136 -0.29 31.80 16.56
C PHE A 136 0.35 32.97 15.79
N ASN A 137 1.56 32.81 15.25
CA ASN A 137 2.24 33.91 14.55
C ASN A 137 1.46 34.39 13.32
N TRP A 138 0.69 33.52 12.66
CA TRP A 138 -0.19 33.90 11.54
C TRP A 138 -1.34 34.83 11.97
N ALA A 139 -1.77 34.78 13.23
CA ALA A 139 -2.88 35.59 13.75
C ALA A 139 -2.44 37.00 14.17
N GLN A 140 -1.13 37.26 14.31
CA GLN A 140 -0.61 38.59 14.64
C GLN A 140 -0.65 39.57 13.45
N GLN A 141 -0.92 39.07 12.25
CA GLN A 141 -1.00 39.84 10.99
C GLN A 141 -2.44 40.12 10.53
N LEU A 142 -3.45 39.70 11.33
CA LEU A 142 -4.87 40.02 11.16
C LEU A 142 -5.26 41.20 12.04
#